data_AF-V4B112-F1
#
_entry.id   AF-V4B112-F1
#
_cell.length_a   1.000
_cell.length_b   1.000
_cell.length_c   1.000
_cell.angle_alpha   90.00
_cell.angle_beta   90.00
_cell.angle_gamma   90.00
#
_symmetry.space_group_name_H-M   'P 1'
#
loop_
_entity.id
_entity.type
_entity.pdbx_description
1 polymer ?
#
loop_
_entity_poly.entity_id
_entity_poly.type
_entity_poly.pdbx_seq_one_letter_code
_entity_poly.pdbx_strand_id
1 'polypeptide(L)'
;GSARQHSLYIWEKGVGNLVKILHGTKGELLLDVVWHPVRPIIVSISSGLVSIWAQNQVENWSAFAPDFKELDENVEYEERESEFDLEDEDKEKEENANGKEEEEVDVDVTTVEPIQAFVSSDEESEDGDALLYLHVSPEIEEPEEGWPVPTDVVSYLP
;
A
#
# COMPACT_ATOMS: atom_id res chain seq x y z
N GLY A 1 20.38 -16.12 -32.67
CA GLY A 1 20.81 -15.17 -31.62
C GLY A 1 19.67 -15.03 -30.66
N SER A 2 19.79 -15.61 -29.46
CA SER A 2 18.75 -15.48 -28.44
C SER A 2 18.79 -14.04 -27.92
N ALA A 3 17.72 -13.29 -28.15
CA ALA A 3 17.63 -11.90 -27.74
C ALA A 3 17.56 -11.88 -26.20
N ARG A 4 18.58 -11.30 -25.56
CA ARG A 4 18.55 -10.98 -24.13
C ARG A 4 17.50 -9.90 -23.90
N GLN A 5 16.28 -10.32 -23.66
CA GLN A 5 15.13 -9.45 -23.42
C GLN A 5 14.68 -9.62 -21.97
N HIS A 6 14.78 -8.53 -21.20
CA HIS A 6 14.19 -8.42 -19.88
C HIS A 6 12.84 -7.72 -20.03
N SER A 7 11.79 -8.48 -20.37
CA SER A 7 10.42 -7.97 -20.52
C SER A 7 9.42 -8.92 -19.86
N LEU A 8 8.46 -8.36 -19.12
CA LEU A 8 7.36 -9.10 -18.49
C LEU A 8 6.05 -8.81 -19.23
N TYR A 9 5.26 -9.84 -19.47
CA TYR A 9 3.99 -9.75 -20.19
C TYR A 9 2.84 -10.09 -19.27
N ILE A 10 1.88 -9.17 -19.13
CA ILE A 10 0.70 -9.32 -18.29
C ILE A 10 -0.49 -9.60 -19.19
N TRP A 11 -1.15 -10.72 -18.97
CA TRP A 11 -2.28 -11.20 -19.77
C TRP A 11 -3.54 -11.29 -18.92
N GLU A 12 -4.68 -11.00 -19.53
CA GLU A 12 -5.99 -11.25 -18.96
C GLU A 12 -6.39 -12.71 -19.21
N LYS A 13 -6.56 -13.51 -18.15
CA LYS A 13 -6.83 -14.96 -18.28
C LYS A 13 -8.16 -15.27 -18.98
N GLY A 14 -9.20 -14.48 -18.73
CA GLY A 14 -10.55 -14.77 -19.22
C GLY A 14 -10.66 -14.73 -20.75
N VAL A 15 -10.05 -13.72 -21.37
CA VAL A 15 -10.12 -13.49 -22.82
C VAL A 15 -8.82 -13.86 -23.55
N GLY A 16 -7.69 -13.90 -22.82
CA GLY A 16 -6.36 -14.15 -23.39
C GLY A 16 -5.73 -12.92 -24.03
N ASN A 17 -6.15 -11.71 -23.64
CA ASN A 17 -5.62 -10.46 -24.18
C ASN A 17 -4.32 -10.05 -23.47
N LEU A 18 -3.36 -9.52 -24.22
CA LEU A 18 -2.17 -8.89 -23.65
C LEU A 18 -2.54 -7.51 -23.12
N VAL A 19 -2.45 -7.34 -21.81
CA VAL A 19 -2.81 -6.09 -21.10
C VAL A 19 -1.65 -5.12 -21.09
N LYS A 20 -0.45 -5.60 -20.71
CA LYS A 20 0.71 -4.72 -20.51
C LYS A 20 2.03 -5.44 -20.72
N ILE A 21 3.03 -4.70 -21.18
CA ILE A 21 4.43 -5.14 -21.21
C ILE A 21 5.24 -4.23 -20.29
N LEU A 22 5.93 -4.81 -19.31
CA LEU A 22 6.89 -4.13 -18.47
C LEU A 22 8.29 -4.37 -19.04
N HIS A 23 9.04 -3.29 -19.27
CA HIS A 23 10.37 -3.36 -19.85
C HIS A 23 11.41 -3.10 -18.77
N GLY A 24 12.23 -4.12 -18.49
CA GLY A 24 13.40 -4.00 -17.65
C GLY A 24 14.61 -3.45 -18.40
N THR A 25 15.76 -3.61 -17.76
CA THR A 25 17.09 -3.26 -18.26
C THR A 25 17.39 -3.94 -19.59
N LYS A 26 17.64 -3.13 -20.62
CA LYS A 26 17.94 -3.62 -21.97
C LYS A 26 19.24 -4.42 -21.99
N GLY A 27 19.24 -5.57 -22.68
CA GLY A 27 20.41 -6.42 -22.85
C GLY A 27 20.66 -7.39 -21.69
N GLU A 28 19.82 -7.36 -20.66
CA GLU A 28 19.85 -8.31 -19.56
C GLU A 28 18.95 -9.51 -19.81
N LEU A 29 19.26 -10.60 -19.11
CA LEU A 29 18.45 -11.81 -19.11
C LEU A 29 17.61 -11.81 -17.83
N LEU A 30 16.29 -11.92 -17.99
CA LEU A 30 15.40 -12.22 -16.88
C LEU A 30 15.69 -13.63 -16.37
N LEU A 31 15.95 -13.76 -15.06
CA LEU A 31 16.26 -15.04 -14.43
C LEU A 31 15.04 -15.63 -13.72
N ASP A 32 14.35 -14.81 -12.94
CA ASP A 32 13.19 -15.24 -12.16
C ASP A 32 12.19 -14.09 -11.96
N VAL A 33 10.94 -14.45 -11.70
CA VAL A 33 9.84 -13.53 -11.42
C VAL A 33 8.89 -14.13 -10.38
N VAL A 34 8.59 -13.34 -9.36
CA VAL A 34 7.60 -13.67 -8.33
C VAL A 34 6.63 -12.50 -8.19
N TRP A 35 5.44 -12.74 -7.64
CA TRP A 35 4.45 -11.70 -7.40
C TRP A 35 3.83 -11.86 -6.01
N HIS A 36 3.42 -10.73 -5.42
CA HIS A 36 2.77 -10.73 -4.13
C HIS A 36 1.33 -11.25 -4.28
N PRO A 37 0.83 -12.13 -3.38
CA PRO A 37 -0.48 -12.75 -3.54
C PRO A 37 -1.66 -11.77 -3.40
N VAL A 38 -1.55 -10.77 -2.51
CA VAL A 38 -2.61 -9.78 -2.23
C VAL A 38 -2.33 -8.37 -2.71
N ARG A 39 -1.14 -8.09 -3.22
CA ARG A 39 -0.77 -6.74 -3.65
C ARG A 39 -0.34 -6.79 -5.11
N PRO A 40 -0.68 -5.78 -5.93
CA PRO A 40 -0.26 -5.71 -7.32
C PRO A 40 1.24 -5.33 -7.41
N ILE A 41 2.10 -6.23 -6.91
CA ILE A 41 3.55 -6.08 -6.85
C ILE A 41 4.16 -7.30 -7.52
N ILE A 42 5.07 -7.05 -8.47
CA ILE A 42 5.89 -8.08 -9.13
C ILE A 42 7.34 -7.80 -8.76
N VAL A 43 8.10 -8.85 -8.48
CA VAL A 43 9.54 -8.78 -8.23
C VAL A 43 10.23 -9.63 -9.28
N SER A 44 11.22 -9.07 -9.97
CA SER A 44 12.02 -9.80 -10.95
C SER A 44 13.52 -9.67 -10.64
N ILE A 45 14.29 -10.67 -11.05
CA ILE A 45 15.76 -10.64 -10.93
C ILE A 45 16.44 -10.76 -12.30
N SER A 46 17.37 -9.84 -12.55
CA SER A 46 18.25 -9.85 -13.72
C SER A 46 19.64 -9.39 -13.32
N SER A 47 20.69 -10.08 -13.78
CA SER A 47 22.10 -9.71 -13.51
C SER A 47 22.46 -9.48 -12.02
N GLY A 48 21.74 -10.10 -11.07
CA GLY A 48 21.94 -9.89 -9.64
C GLY A 48 21.23 -8.65 -9.06
N LEU A 49 20.46 -7.92 -9.86
CA LEU A 49 19.61 -6.82 -9.43
C LEU A 49 18.16 -7.30 -9.27
N VAL A 50 17.55 -6.95 -8.13
CA VAL A 50 16.14 -7.20 -7.86
C VAL A 50 15.34 -5.95 -8.19
N SER A 51 14.41 -6.07 -9.13
CA SER A 51 13.52 -4.99 -9.57
C SER A 51 12.12 -5.21 -9.00
N ILE A 52 11.53 -4.14 -8.45
CA ILE A 52 10.16 -4.15 -7.92
C ILE A 52 9.27 -3.34 -8.87
N TRP A 53 8.22 -3.98 -9.35
CA TRP A 53 7.19 -3.39 -10.20
C TRP A 53 5.92 -3.24 -9.38
N ALA A 54 5.57 -2.01 -9.04
CA ALA A 54 4.36 -1.68 -8.30
C ALA A 54 3.66 -0.50 -8.96
N GLN A 55 2.38 -0.32 -8.63
CA GLN A 55 1.68 0.91 -8.98
C GLN A 55 2.33 2.09 -8.24
N ASN A 56 2.60 3.17 -8.97
CA ASN A 56 3.06 4.39 -8.32
C ASN A 56 1.93 4.93 -7.43
N GLN A 57 2.24 5.23 -6.18
CA GLN A 57 1.29 5.91 -5.32
C GLN A 57 1.10 7.32 -5.87
N VAL A 58 -0.14 7.66 -6.16
CA VAL A 58 -0.53 9.03 -6.48
C VAL A 58 -1.08 9.60 -5.19
N GLU A 59 -0.45 10.67 -4.71
CA GLU A 59 -0.88 11.37 -3.50
C GLU A 59 -2.30 11.90 -3.72
N ASN A 60 -3.25 11.40 -2.94
CA ASN A 60 -4.62 11.87 -2.94
C ASN A 60 -4.75 12.98 -1.89
N TRP A 61 -4.91 14.23 -2.34
CA TRP A 61 -4.95 15.38 -1.43
C TRP A 61 -6.20 15.40 -0.55
N SER A 62 -7.28 14.72 -0.95
CA SER A 62 -8.47 14.51 -0.13
C SER A 62 -8.22 13.64 1.11
N ALA A 63 -7.09 12.91 1.19
CA ALA A 63 -6.75 12.17 2.40
C ALA A 63 -6.32 13.08 3.56
N PHE A 64 -5.92 14.34 3.30
CA PHE A 64 -5.50 15.28 4.34
C PHE A 64 -6.66 16.00 5.03
N ALA A 65 -7.80 16.10 4.36
CA ALA A 65 -8.99 16.78 4.88
C ALA A 65 -10.24 16.10 4.32
N PRO A 66 -11.13 15.56 5.17
CA PRO A 66 -12.27 14.75 4.73
C PRO A 66 -13.32 15.52 3.93
N ASP A 67 -13.37 16.84 4.10
CA ASP A 67 -14.22 17.79 3.39
C ASP A 67 -13.57 18.31 2.09
N PHE A 68 -12.29 18.01 1.86
CA PHE A 68 -11.59 18.43 0.66
C PHE A 68 -11.81 17.45 -0.48
N LYS A 69 -12.29 17.96 -1.62
CA LYS A 69 -12.47 17.19 -2.85
C LYS A 69 -11.54 17.73 -3.94
N GLU A 70 -10.64 16.88 -4.41
CA GLU A 70 -9.81 17.20 -5.58
C GLU A 70 -10.70 17.23 -6.84
N LEU A 71 -10.53 18.26 -7.67
CA LEU A 71 -11.27 18.45 -8.91
C LEU A 71 -10.31 18.24 -10.09
N ASP A 72 -10.58 17.22 -10.91
CA ASP A 72 -9.87 17.01 -12.19
C ASP A 72 -10.24 18.07 -13.24
N GLU A 73 -11.47 18.58 -13.17
CA GLU A 73 -12.02 19.61 -14.08
C GLU A 73 -12.85 20.64 -13.29
N ASN A 74 -13.03 21.84 -13.86
CA ASN A 74 -13.86 22.88 -13.26
C ASN A 74 -15.32 22.41 -13.11
N VAL A 75 -15.84 22.50 -11.90
CA VAL A 75 -17.25 22.28 -11.58
C VAL A 75 -17.91 23.63 -11.31
N GLU A 76 -19.09 23.84 -11.88
CA GLU A 76 -19.92 25.00 -11.57
C GLU A 76 -20.54 24.82 -10.18
N TYR A 77 -20.43 25.86 -9.36
CA TYR A 77 -20.99 25.86 -8.01
C TYR A 77 -22.48 26.21 -8.08
N GLU A 78 -23.35 25.31 -7.61
CA GLU A 78 -24.76 25.58 -7.41
C GLU A 78 -24.97 25.98 -5.94
N GLU A 79 -25.13 27.28 -5.70
CA GLU A 79 -25.37 27.85 -4.37
C GLU A 79 -26.71 27.33 -3.81
N ARG A 80 -26.70 26.78 -2.59
CA ARG A 80 -27.94 26.45 -1.88
C ARG A 80 -28.58 27.74 -1.40
N GLU A 81 -29.92 27.85 -1.48
CA GLU A 81 -30.66 29.05 -1.04
C GLU A 81 -30.33 29.44 0.42
N SER A 82 -30.12 28.46 1.30
CA SER A 82 -29.82 28.67 2.72
C SER A 82 -28.36 29.00 3.06
N GLU A 83 -27.44 29.11 2.08
CA GLU A 83 -26.00 29.35 2.33
C GLU A 83 -25.71 30.67 3.06
N PHE A 84 -26.59 31.66 2.91
CA PHE A 84 -26.43 33.00 3.49
C PHE A 84 -27.39 33.29 4.65
N ASP A 85 -28.19 32.32 5.06
CA ASP A 85 -29.12 32.47 6.16
C ASP A 85 -28.42 32.27 7.52
N LEU A 86 -28.91 32.95 8.55
CA LEU A 86 -28.36 32.81 9.91
C LEU A 86 -28.73 31.47 10.56
N GLU A 87 -29.89 30.94 10.19
CA GLU A 87 -30.38 29.63 10.62
C GLU A 87 -30.65 28.82 9.36
N ASP A 88 -30.02 27.66 9.25
CA ASP A 88 -30.16 26.76 8.09
C ASP A 88 -31.45 25.94 8.25
N GLU A 89 -32.58 26.50 7.79
CA GLU A 89 -33.92 25.92 7.94
C GLU A 89 -34.08 24.54 7.24
N ASP A 90 -33.18 24.19 6.31
CA ASP A 90 -33.19 22.92 5.59
C ASP A 90 -32.24 21.86 6.18
N LYS A 91 -31.37 22.22 7.13
CA LYS A 91 -30.41 21.31 7.78
C LYS A 91 -31.09 20.09 8.41
N GLU A 92 -32.24 20.30 9.04
CA GLU A 92 -32.99 19.22 9.70
C GLU A 92 -33.57 18.19 8.71
N LYS A 93 -33.80 18.57 7.44
CA LYS A 93 -34.28 17.65 6.40
C LYS A 93 -33.13 16.77 5.88
N GLU A 94 -31.93 17.35 5.72
CA GLU A 94 -30.73 16.60 5.31
C GLU A 94 -30.28 15.62 6.41
N GLU A 95 -30.21 16.05 7.68
CA GLU A 95 -29.80 15.20 8.81
C GLU A 95 -30.78 14.04 9.07
N ASN A 96 -32.09 14.25 8.93
CA ASN A 96 -33.07 13.17 9.10
C ASN A 96 -33.10 12.17 7.94
N ALA A 97 -32.68 12.56 6.74
CA ALA A 97 -32.64 11.67 5.58
C ALA A 97 -31.43 10.72 5.60
N ASN A 98 -30.33 11.13 6.26
CA ASN A 98 -29.07 10.37 6.26
C ASN A 98 -28.64 9.84 7.66
N GLY A 99 -29.04 10.48 8.76
CA GLY A 99 -28.44 10.26 10.08
C GLY A 99 -29.11 9.24 11.01
N LYS A 100 -30.40 8.91 10.80
CA LYS A 100 -31.14 8.10 11.79
C LYS A 100 -30.85 6.61 11.76
N GLU A 101 -30.33 6.08 10.66
CA GLU A 101 -30.01 4.64 10.55
C GLU A 101 -28.54 4.34 10.87
N GLU A 102 -27.65 5.35 10.92
CA GLU A 102 -26.21 5.17 11.13
C GLU A 102 -25.75 5.32 12.60
N GLU A 103 -26.50 6.02 13.45
CA GLU A 103 -26.09 6.25 14.85
C GLU A 103 -26.18 5.01 15.77
N GLU A 104 -27.00 4.00 15.41
CA GLU A 104 -27.19 2.76 16.19
C GLU A 104 -26.78 1.51 15.38
N VAL A 105 -25.56 1.49 14.83
CA VAL A 105 -24.99 0.29 14.18
C VAL A 105 -24.14 -0.50 15.18
N ASP A 106 -24.43 -1.80 15.33
CA ASP A 106 -23.60 -2.72 16.11
C ASP A 106 -22.25 -2.96 15.39
N VAL A 107 -21.14 -2.55 16.00
CA VAL A 107 -19.77 -2.72 15.45
C VAL A 107 -18.99 -3.74 16.28
N ASP A 108 -18.50 -4.81 15.64
CA ASP A 108 -17.59 -5.78 16.26
C ASP A 108 -16.13 -5.31 16.15
N VAL A 109 -15.45 -5.19 17.29
CA VAL A 109 -14.03 -4.80 17.40
C VAL A 109 -13.12 -5.94 17.85
N THR A 110 -13.69 -7.14 18.02
CA THR A 110 -13.01 -8.31 18.63
C THR A 110 -12.73 -9.42 17.62
N THR A 111 -13.59 -9.60 16.62
CA THR A 111 -13.38 -10.59 15.58
C THR A 111 -12.33 -10.14 14.57
N VAL A 112 -11.48 -11.08 14.14
CA VAL A 112 -10.52 -10.87 13.06
C VAL A 112 -11.00 -11.64 11.84
N GLU A 113 -11.18 -10.95 10.71
CA GLU A 113 -11.51 -11.62 9.45
C GLU A 113 -10.25 -12.19 8.79
N PRO A 114 -10.26 -13.46 8.34
CA PRO A 114 -9.11 -14.06 7.69
C PRO A 114 -8.93 -13.48 6.29
N ILE A 115 -7.68 -13.17 5.94
CA ILE A 115 -7.31 -12.68 4.62
C ILE A 115 -7.47 -13.84 3.63
N GLN A 116 -8.51 -13.77 2.79
CA GLN A 116 -8.91 -14.86 1.87
C GLN A 116 -7.79 -15.37 0.97
N ALA A 117 -6.84 -14.52 0.60
CA ALA A 117 -5.71 -14.90 -0.24
C ALA A 117 -4.60 -15.69 0.48
N PHE A 118 -4.60 -15.71 1.81
CA PHE A 118 -3.72 -16.58 2.61
C PHE A 118 -4.42 -17.89 2.99
N VAL A 119 -5.72 -18.03 2.70
CA VAL A 119 -6.46 -19.27 2.89
C VAL A 119 -6.33 -20.09 1.61
N SER A 120 -5.30 -20.95 1.54
CA SER A 120 -5.17 -21.92 0.46
C SER A 120 -6.25 -22.99 0.58
N SER A 121 -6.99 -23.26 -0.51
CA SER A 121 -8.05 -24.27 -0.52
C SER A 121 -7.56 -25.72 -0.29
N ASP A 122 -6.25 -25.96 -0.34
CA ASP A 122 -5.64 -27.29 -0.22
C ASP A 122 -5.04 -27.57 1.18
N GLU A 123 -5.05 -26.60 2.11
CA GLU A 123 -4.45 -26.77 3.44
C GLU A 123 -5.49 -26.69 4.56
N GLU A 124 -6.21 -27.80 4.78
CA GLU A 124 -7.19 -27.98 5.89
C GLU A 124 -6.58 -27.90 7.30
N SER A 125 -5.25 -27.74 7.42
CA SER A 125 -4.52 -27.81 8.70
C SER A 125 -3.76 -26.54 9.09
N GLU A 126 -3.76 -25.49 8.28
CA GLU A 126 -3.13 -24.23 8.66
C GLU A 126 -4.06 -23.44 9.60
N ASP A 127 -3.53 -23.10 10.78
CA ASP A 127 -4.22 -22.28 11.77
C ASP A 127 -4.42 -20.88 11.19
N GLY A 128 -5.65 -20.54 10.79
CA GLY A 128 -5.98 -19.27 10.14
C GLY A 128 -5.66 -18.02 10.96
N ASP A 129 -5.38 -18.20 12.26
CA ASP A 129 -4.96 -17.16 13.21
C ASP A 129 -3.43 -17.07 13.38
N ALA A 130 -2.65 -17.87 12.64
CA ALA A 130 -1.19 -17.90 12.77
C ALA A 130 -0.55 -16.61 12.21
N LEU A 131 -0.15 -15.72 13.11
CA LEU A 131 0.68 -14.56 12.78
C LEU A 131 2.13 -15.01 12.51
N LEU A 132 2.58 -14.88 11.26
CA LEU A 132 3.98 -15.05 10.90
C LEU A 132 4.79 -13.83 11.33
N TYR A 133 5.46 -13.93 12.48
CA TYR A 133 6.39 -12.92 12.94
C TYR A 133 7.78 -13.13 12.31
N LEU A 134 8.17 -12.22 11.43
CA LEU A 134 9.55 -12.13 10.95
C LEU A 134 10.34 -11.22 11.89
N HIS A 135 11.28 -11.79 12.63
CA HIS A 135 12.12 -11.03 13.55
C HIS A 135 13.00 -10.06 12.77
N VAL A 136 12.77 -8.77 12.94
CA VAL A 136 13.65 -7.72 12.40
C VAL A 136 14.76 -7.51 13.42
N SER A 137 16.01 -7.70 13.01
CA SER A 137 17.15 -7.28 13.84
C SER A 137 17.08 -5.76 13.98
N PRO A 138 17.21 -5.20 15.21
CA PRO A 138 17.23 -3.75 15.37
C PRO A 138 18.33 -3.18 14.49
N GLU A 139 18.03 -2.09 13.79
CA GLU A 139 19.04 -1.32 13.07
C GLU A 139 20.06 -0.84 14.11
N ILE A 140 21.26 -1.42 14.07
CA ILE A 140 22.38 -0.86 14.80
C ILE A 140 22.79 0.33 13.96
N GLU A 141 22.48 1.55 14.42
CA GLU A 141 23.13 2.74 13.88
C GLU A 141 24.64 2.49 13.96
N GLU A 142 25.27 2.31 12.80
CA GLU A 142 26.72 2.33 12.74
C GLU A 142 27.14 3.70 13.31
N PRO A 143 28.08 3.74 14.28
CA PRO A 143 28.54 5.01 14.78
C PRO A 143 29.08 5.80 13.59
N GLU A 144 28.55 7.01 13.36
CA GLU A 144 29.04 7.90 12.31
C GLU A 144 30.58 7.90 12.28
N GLU A 145 31.18 7.83 11.09
CA GLU A 145 32.63 7.81 10.95
C GLU A 145 33.22 9.12 11.50
N GLY A 146 33.57 9.14 12.79
CA GLY A 146 33.94 10.37 13.49
C GLY A 146 33.70 10.44 15.00
N TRP A 147 33.04 9.46 15.64
CA TRP A 147 32.92 9.45 17.11
C TRP A 147 34.31 9.27 17.76
N PRO A 148 34.84 10.28 18.48
CA PRO A 148 36.12 10.12 19.15
C PRO A 148 35.96 9.11 20.29
N VAL A 149 36.67 7.99 20.20
CA VAL A 149 36.89 7.10 21.35
C VAL A 149 37.49 7.92 22.49
N PRO A 150 36.84 8.01 23.67
CA PRO A 150 37.42 8.72 24.81
C PRO A 150 38.73 8.05 25.22
N THR A 151 39.83 8.78 25.16
CA THR A 151 41.20 8.30 25.42
C THR A 151 41.52 8.00 26.88
N ASP A 152 40.53 8.05 27.79
CA ASP A 152 40.79 8.07 29.24
C ASP A 152 40.72 6.69 29.93
N VAL A 153 40.74 5.58 29.19
CA VAL A 153 40.73 4.22 29.77
C VAL A 153 42.09 3.52 29.85
N VAL A 154 43.20 4.21 29.58
CA VAL A 154 44.56 3.62 29.73
C VAL A 154 45.40 4.40 30.73
N SER A 155 45.06 4.38 32.02
CA SER A 155 46.04 4.70 33.09
C SER A 155 45.64 4.32 34.53
N TYR A 156 44.83 3.29 34.77
CA TYR A 156 44.70 2.73 36.12
C TYR A 156 44.63 1.20 36.13
N LEU A 157 45.80 0.56 35.98
CA LEU A 157 46.11 -0.65 36.73
C LEU A 157 47.55 -0.53 37.27
N PRO A 158 47.79 -0.85 38.55
CA PRO A 158 49.11 -0.74 39.20
C PRO A 158 50.14 -1.75 38.67
#